data_AF-A0A0Q5CB37-F1
#
_entry.id   AF-A0A0Q5CB37-F1
#
_cell.length_a   1.000
_cell.length_b   1.000
_cell.length_c   1.000
_cell.angle_alpha   90.00
_cell.angle_beta   90.00
_cell.angle_gamma   90.00
#
_symmetry.space_group_name_H-M   'P 1'
#
loop_
_entity.id
_entity.type
_entity.pdbx_description
1 polymer ?
#
loop_
_entity_poly.entity_id
_entity_poly.type
_entity_poly.pdbx_seq_one_letter_code
_entity_poly.pdbx_strand_id
1 'polypeptide(L)'
;MLTAVGLGASAVQREAREQIAALFNADHEVVFTAMVRHSEATAQATRERGLLVHELDEQVRKGPKWHEIRRGDAKAQSQAPRSASSVADDLQAVAQEIVSRMSAAEALEVTA
;
A
#
# COMPACT_ATOMS: atom_id res chain seq x y z
N MET A 1 8.88 1.11 -7.17
CA MET A 1 8.10 0.33 -6.19
C MET A 1 7.51 -0.90 -6.87
N LEU A 2 7.33 -2.00 -6.14
CA LEU A 2 6.61 -3.17 -6.65
C LEU A 2 5.11 -3.00 -6.46
N THR A 3 4.33 -3.37 -7.48
CA THR A 3 2.86 -3.40 -7.45
C THR A 3 2.35 -4.72 -7.99
N ALA A 4 1.13 -5.11 -7.63
CA ALA A 4 0.48 -6.33 -8.12
C ALA A 4 1.17 -7.66 -7.71
N VAL A 5 2.01 -7.63 -6.67
CA VAL A 5 2.65 -8.83 -6.10
C VAL A 5 2.13 -9.05 -4.68
N GLY A 6 1.91 -10.30 -4.31
CA GLY A 6 1.50 -10.67 -2.94
C GLY A 6 2.66 -10.57 -1.95
N LEU A 7 2.36 -10.24 -0.69
CA LEU A 7 3.36 -10.14 0.39
C LEU A 7 4.17 -11.44 0.58
N GLY A 8 3.54 -12.61 0.38
CA GLY A 8 4.20 -13.91 0.56
C GLY A 8 5.14 -14.31 -0.58
N ALA A 9 5.16 -13.58 -1.69
CA ALA A 9 5.96 -13.93 -2.87
C ALA A 9 7.40 -13.36 -2.78
N SER A 10 8.12 -13.64 -1.68
CA SER A 10 9.42 -13.01 -1.37
C SER A 10 10.49 -13.27 -2.45
N ALA A 11 10.55 -14.48 -3.01
CA ALA A 11 11.46 -14.81 -4.10
C ALA A 11 11.17 -13.97 -5.36
N VAL A 12 9.89 -13.85 -5.74
CA VAL A 12 9.45 -13.03 -6.87
C VAL A 12 9.75 -11.56 -6.63
N GLN A 13 9.52 -11.06 -5.42
CA GLN A 13 9.84 -9.67 -5.06
C GLN A 13 11.34 -9.39 -5.17
N ARG A 14 12.19 -10.31 -4.70
CA ARG A 14 13.64 -10.17 -4.79
C ARG A 14 14.09 -10.13 -6.25
N GLU A 15 13.67 -11.12 -7.04
CA GLU A 15 14.01 -11.20 -8.46
C GLU A 15 13.55 -9.95 -9.23
N ALA A 16 12.32 -9.49 -8.99
CA ALA A 16 11.80 -8.28 -9.62
C ALA A 16 12.65 -7.04 -9.28
N ARG A 17 13.13 -6.92 -8.04
CA ARG A 17 14.00 -5.79 -7.62
C ARG A 17 15.36 -5.86 -8.29
N GLU A 18 15.95 -7.04 -8.38
CA GLU A 18 17.22 -7.29 -9.09
C GLU A 18 17.10 -6.90 -10.57
N GLN A 19 16.01 -7.32 -11.24
CA GLN A 19 15.75 -6.97 -12.63
C GLN A 19 15.53 -5.46 -12.84
N ILE A 20 14.81 -4.80 -11.94
CA ILE A 20 14.60 -3.34 -12.01
C ILE A 20 15.94 -2.61 -11.84
N ALA A 21 16.74 -2.96 -10.83
CA ALA A 21 18.05 -2.33 -10.61
C ALA A 21 18.96 -2.48 -11.85
N ALA A 22 19.01 -3.69 -12.42
CA ALA A 22 19.77 -3.97 -13.63
C ALA A 22 19.28 -3.15 -14.84
N LEU A 23 17.96 -3.00 -15.02
CA LEU A 23 17.38 -2.23 -16.12
C LEU A 23 17.78 -0.75 -16.09
N PHE A 24 17.86 -0.16 -14.89
CA PHE A 24 18.21 1.25 -14.72
C PHE A 24 19.73 1.50 -14.64
N ASN A 25 20.55 0.44 -14.77
CA ASN A 25 21.99 0.50 -14.52
C ASN A 25 22.33 1.27 -13.24
N ALA A 26 21.52 1.04 -12.21
CA ALA A 26 21.55 1.80 -10.97
C ALA A 26 21.72 0.84 -9.79
N ASP A 27 22.33 1.35 -8.72
CA ASP A 27 22.42 0.60 -7.48
C ASP A 27 21.03 0.28 -6.91
N HIS A 28 20.94 -0.83 -6.18
CA HIS A 28 19.70 -1.26 -5.53
C HIS A 28 19.07 -0.18 -4.64
N GLU A 29 19.85 0.80 -4.20
CA GLU A 29 19.40 1.94 -3.40
C GLU A 29 18.35 2.79 -4.12
N VAL A 30 18.32 2.86 -5.46
CA VAL A 30 17.28 3.63 -6.18
C VAL A 30 15.94 2.90 -6.22
N VAL A 31 15.93 1.59 -5.98
CA VAL A 31 14.70 0.79 -5.97
C VAL A 31 14.01 0.93 -4.62
N PHE A 32 12.74 1.32 -4.64
CA PHE A 32 11.94 1.49 -3.42
C PHE A 32 11.76 0.18 -2.70
N THR A 33 11.99 0.14 -1.39
CA THR A 33 11.76 -1.05 -0.54
C THR A 33 10.27 -1.27 -0.28
N ALA A 34 9.50 -0.20 -0.07
CA ALA A 34 8.06 -0.28 0.09
C ALA A 34 7.38 -0.79 -1.19
N MET A 35 6.25 -1.46 -1.00
CA MET A 35 5.46 -2.05 -2.09
C MET A 35 3.97 -1.88 -1.82
N VAL A 36 3.17 -1.95 -2.88
CA VAL A 36 1.71 -1.96 -2.80
C VAL A 36 1.20 -3.35 -3.15
N ARG A 37 0.62 -4.03 -2.17
CA ARG A 37 0.05 -5.36 -2.36
C ARG A 37 -1.10 -5.36 -3.36
N HIS A 38 -1.27 -6.48 -4.05
CA HIS A 38 -2.41 -6.66 -4.93
C HIS A 38 -3.72 -6.82 -4.15
N SER A 39 -4.77 -6.09 -4.53
CA SER A 39 -6.11 -6.23 -3.96
C SER A 39 -7.20 -5.79 -4.94
N GLU A 40 -7.78 -6.75 -5.66
CA GLU A 40 -8.87 -6.49 -6.61
C GLU A 40 -10.09 -5.89 -5.93
N ALA A 41 -10.48 -6.43 -4.77
CA ALA A 41 -11.63 -5.95 -4.01
C ALA A 41 -11.48 -4.46 -3.63
N THR A 42 -10.31 -4.05 -3.12
CA THR A 42 -10.05 -2.65 -2.76
C THR A 42 -10.06 -1.76 -4.00
N ALA A 43 -9.44 -2.22 -5.09
CA ALA A 43 -9.41 -1.49 -6.35
C ALA A 43 -10.80 -1.34 -6.99
N GLN A 44 -11.66 -2.35 -6.87
CA GLN A 44 -13.05 -2.27 -7.33
C GLN A 44 -13.85 -1.29 -6.46
N ALA A 45 -13.80 -1.44 -5.14
CA ALA A 45 -14.57 -0.61 -4.21
C ALA A 45 -14.21 0.88 -4.28
N THR A 46 -12.92 1.21 -4.45
CA THR A 46 -12.48 2.62 -4.65
C THR A 46 -13.04 3.21 -5.93
N ARG A 47 -13.01 2.45 -7.04
CA ARG A 47 -13.55 2.90 -8.34
C ARG A 47 -15.06 3.05 -8.33
N GLU A 48 -15.79 2.10 -7.75
CA GLU A 48 -17.25 2.14 -7.67
C GLU A 48 -17.75 3.30 -6.81
N ARG A 49 -16.99 3.66 -5.76
CA ARG A 49 -17.39 4.69 -4.78
C ARG A 49 -16.77 6.06 -5.03
N GLY A 50 -15.78 6.16 -5.92
CA GLY A 50 -15.04 7.39 -6.17
C GLY A 50 -14.20 7.87 -4.97
N LEU A 51 -13.65 6.93 -4.19
CA LEU A 51 -12.91 7.20 -2.96
C LEU A 51 -11.44 6.83 -3.09
N LEU A 52 -10.58 7.54 -2.36
CA LEU A 52 -9.20 7.14 -2.13
C LEU A 52 -9.14 5.96 -1.14
N VAL A 53 -8.07 5.16 -1.21
CA VAL A 53 -7.93 3.95 -0.38
C VAL A 53 -7.97 4.28 1.13
N HIS A 54 -7.38 5.39 1.57
CA HIS A 54 -7.39 5.77 2.98
C HIS A 54 -8.77 6.27 3.45
N GLU A 55 -9.54 6.93 2.59
CA GLU A 55 -10.93 7.32 2.87
C GLU A 55 -11.82 6.08 2.94
N LEU A 56 -11.58 5.11 2.06
CA LEU A 56 -12.23 3.81 2.08
C LEU A 56 -11.91 3.04 3.36
N ASP A 57 -10.65 3.04 3.80
CA ASP A 57 -10.22 2.48 5.09
C ASP A 57 -10.92 3.17 6.26
N GLU A 58 -11.02 4.51 6.26
CA GLU A 58 -11.73 5.25 7.30
C GLU A 58 -13.19 4.81 7.41
N GLN A 59 -13.86 4.56 6.27
CA GLN A 59 -15.21 4.00 6.26
C GLN A 59 -15.28 2.57 6.82
N VAL A 60 -14.30 1.71 6.51
CA VAL A 60 -14.20 0.36 7.11
C VAL A 60 -14.07 0.47 8.63
N ARG A 61 -13.22 1.37 9.11
CA ARG A 61 -12.94 1.59 10.54
C ARG A 61 -14.13 2.16 11.30
N LYS A 62 -14.95 3.01 10.67
CA LYS A 62 -16.21 3.52 11.23
C LYS A 62 -17.34 2.50 11.23
N GLY A 63 -17.21 1.41 10.45
CA GLY A 63 -18.20 0.35 10.38
C GLY A 63 -18.27 -0.53 11.64
N PRO A 64 -19.37 -1.28 11.81
CA PRO A 64 -19.51 -2.21 12.93
C PRO A 64 -18.44 -3.30 12.89
N LYS A 65 -17.93 -3.68 14.07
CA LYS A 65 -16.88 -4.69 14.19
C LYS A 65 -17.43 -6.06 13.80
N TRP A 66 -16.57 -6.90 13.24
CA TRP A 66 -16.97 -8.24 12.75
C TRP A 66 -17.67 -9.10 13.82
N HIS A 67 -17.28 -8.97 15.09
CA HIS A 67 -17.88 -9.73 16.19
C HIS A 67 -19.25 -9.21 16.59
N GLU A 68 -19.53 -7.90 16.43
CA GLU A 68 -20.85 -7.32 16.67
C GLU A 68 -21.85 -7.83 15.62
N ILE A 69 -21.39 -7.96 14.36
CA ILE A 69 -22.17 -8.56 13.27
C ILE A 69 -22.42 -10.04 13.54
N ARG A 70 -21.38 -10.79 13.94
CA ARG A 70 -21.50 -12.22 14.21
C ARG A 70 -22.44 -12.54 15.38
N ARG A 71 -22.52 -11.66 16.39
CA ARG A 71 -23.45 -11.80 17.53
C ARG A 71 -24.88 -11.37 17.21
N GLY A 72 -25.10 -10.67 16.08
CA GLY A 72 -26.40 -10.13 15.68
C GLY A 72 -26.70 -8.75 16.24
N ASP A 73 -25.74 -8.10 16.90
CA ASP A 73 -25.89 -6.76 17.49
C ASP A 73 -25.82 -5.65 16.43
N ALA A 74 -25.27 -5.95 15.25
CA ALA A 74 -25.14 -5.03 14.13
C ALA A 74 -25.46 -5.71 12.79
N LYS A 75 -25.97 -4.95 11.83
CA LYS A 75 -26.10 -5.42 10.45
C LYS A 75 -24.79 -5.19 9.69
N ALA A 76 -24.42 -6.17 8.88
CA ALA A 76 -23.39 -5.97 7.87
C ALA A 76 -23.84 -4.86 6.93
N GLN A 77 -23.23 -3.68 7.05
CA GLN A 77 -23.34 -2.66 5.99
C GLN A 77 -22.64 -3.18 4.73
N SER A 78 -22.79 -2.47 3.62
CA SER A 78 -21.93 -2.58 2.43
C SER A 78 -20.49 -2.21 2.81
N GLN A 79 -19.86 -3.06 3.62
CA GLN A 79 -18.54 -2.80 4.17
C GLN A 79 -17.55 -2.76 3.02
N ALA A 80 -16.70 -1.75 3.05
CA ALA A 80 -15.57 -1.73 2.17
C ALA A 80 -14.66 -2.95 2.45
N PRO A 81 -13.88 -3.40 1.46
CA PRO A 81 -13.00 -4.56 1.61
C PRO A 81 -12.08 -4.44 2.82
N ARG A 82 -11.93 -5.51 3.59
CA ARG A 82 -11.00 -5.56 4.74
C ARG A 82 -9.55 -5.27 4.37
N SER A 83 -9.19 -5.51 3.11
CA SER A 83 -7.88 -5.20 2.56
C SER A 83 -7.64 -3.69 2.37
N ALA A 84 -8.66 -2.83 2.50
CA ALA A 84 -8.50 -1.38 2.37
C ALA A 84 -7.47 -0.82 3.35
N SER A 85 -7.53 -1.20 4.64
CA SER A 85 -6.55 -0.78 5.66
C SER A 85 -5.14 -1.18 5.27
N SER A 86 -4.99 -2.43 4.86
CA SER A 86 -3.73 -3.02 4.43
C SER A 86 -3.11 -2.34 3.21
N VAL A 87 -3.92 -1.95 2.23
CA VAL A 87 -3.44 -1.21 1.04
C VAL A 87 -3.18 0.27 1.40
N ALA A 88 -3.95 0.86 2.32
CA ALA A 88 -3.69 2.20 2.84
C ALA A 88 -2.33 2.28 3.54
N ASP A 89 -2.03 1.31 4.41
CA ASP A 89 -0.74 1.21 5.12
C ASP A 89 0.43 1.07 4.13
N ASP A 90 0.28 0.27 3.07
CA ASP A 90 1.28 0.13 2.00
C ASP A 90 1.53 1.45 1.26
N LEU A 91 0.46 2.15 0.90
CA LEU A 91 0.56 3.45 0.22
C LEU A 91 1.19 4.50 1.13
N GLN A 92 0.88 4.49 2.43
CA GLN A 92 1.55 5.33 3.41
C GLN A 92 3.04 5.02 3.48
N ALA A 93 3.43 3.74 3.51
CA ALA A 93 4.84 3.33 3.55
C ALA A 93 5.60 3.81 2.31
N VAL A 94 4.99 3.73 1.13
CA VAL A 94 5.57 4.28 -0.11
C VAL A 94 5.73 5.80 -0.01
N ALA A 95 4.70 6.51 0.47
CA ALA A 95 4.78 7.97 0.63
C ALA A 95 5.88 8.38 1.62
N GLN A 96 6.01 7.66 2.74
CA GLN A 96 7.05 7.89 3.72
C GLN A 96 8.45 7.66 3.13
N GLU A 97 8.63 6.61 2.33
CA GLU A 97 9.90 6.34 1.65
C GLU A 97 10.25 7.44 0.64
N ILE A 98 9.28 7.95 -0.14
CA ILE A 98 9.48 9.07 -1.06
C ILE A 98 10.00 10.30 -0.31
N VAL A 99 9.26 10.72 0.73
CA VAL A 99 9.61 11.92 1.50
C VAL A 99 10.98 11.77 2.15
N SER A 100 11.28 10.61 2.73
CA SER A 100 12.57 10.36 3.38
C SER A 100 13.74 10.44 2.38
N ARG A 101 13.57 9.90 1.18
CA ARG A 101 14.58 9.96 0.12
C ARG A 101 14.78 11.38 -0.41
N MET A 102 13.68 12.13 -0.60
CA MET A 102 13.75 13.53 -1.02
C MET A 102 14.50 14.37 0.01
N SER A 103 14.13 14.26 1.29
CA SER A 103 14.81 15.01 2.37
C SER A 103 16.29 14.65 2.49
N ALA A 104 16.66 13.38 2.26
CA ALA A 104 18.07 12.97 2.24
C ALA A 104 18.82 13.58 1.05
N ALA A 105 18.22 13.62 -0.14
CA ALA A 105 18.80 14.24 -1.32
C ALA A 105 18.98 15.76 -1.14
N GLU A 106 17.96 16.46 -0.63
CA GLU A 106 18.02 17.89 -0.31
C GLU A 106 19.12 18.19 0.72
N ALA A 107 19.27 17.35 1.75
CA ALA A 107 20.32 17.52 2.75
C ALA A 107 21.73 17.37 2.16
N LEU A 108 21.92 16.42 1.23
CA LEU A 108 23.20 16.22 0.53
C LEU A 108 23.55 17.43 -0.36
N GLU A 109 22.58 17.98 -1.10
CA GLU A 109 22.78 19.17 -1.94
C GLU A 109 23.19 20.40 -1.13
N VAL A 110 22.66 20.59 0.08
CA VAL A 110 23.03 21.71 0.96
C VAL A 110 24.45 21.58 1.52
N THR A 111 24.96 20.36 1.62
CA THR A 111 26.30 20.07 2.19
C THR A 111 27.41 19.95 1.14
N ALA A 112 27.07 19.88 -0.15
CA ALA A 112 28.00 19.75 -1.28
C ALA A 112 28.41 21.13 -1.84
#